data_AF-A0A536P4S3-F1
#
_entry.id   AF-A0A536P4S3-F1
#
_cell.length_a   1.000
_cell.length_b   1.000
_cell.length_c   1.000
_cell.angle_alpha   90.00
_cell.angle_beta   90.00
_cell.angle_gamma   90.00
#
_symmetry.space_group_name_H-M   'P 1'
#
loop_
_entity.id
_entity.type
_entity.pdbx_description
1 polymer ?
#
loop_
_entity_poly.entity_id
_entity_poly.type
_entity_poly.pdbx_seq_one_letter_code
_entity_poly.pdbx_strand_id
1 'polypeptide(L)'
;MLPHEMLQSQTQVERSLLSRTMGWLGLSLALTAGGVYLWFAGVVPQSLPWFLYFVVAIGLIFAIQATATSKNTGLAVGLFAIFSVVEGLFIAPVVFYYLSVTPDAVGEALLGTVGIFLVAAAVVYLTSINMAAWGRYLLGALLIGILVSLATLIFRFPISQLAISLFLGVVFVGLTFYDFWRVKAERAGDNNALLLALSLYLDFINLFLILLRVFGRRN
;
A
#
# COMPACT_ATOMS: atom_id res chain seq x y z
N MET A 1 -23.10 30.20 1.74
CA MET A 1 -23.57 29.29 0.68
C MET A 1 -22.61 29.42 -0.48
N LEU A 2 -21.89 28.35 -0.84
CA LEU A 2 -21.06 28.38 -2.06
C LEU A 2 -22.01 28.33 -3.28
N PRO A 3 -21.87 29.20 -4.29
CA PRO A 3 -22.63 29.12 -5.53
C PRO A 3 -22.56 27.72 -6.16
N HIS A 4 -23.67 27.26 -6.72
CA HIS A 4 -23.85 25.89 -7.25
C HIS A 4 -22.75 25.46 -8.23
N GLU A 5 -22.18 26.40 -9.00
CA GLU A 5 -21.08 26.16 -9.93
C GLU A 5 -19.78 25.73 -9.21
N MET A 6 -19.51 26.24 -8.01
CA MET A 6 -18.33 25.84 -7.20
C MET A 6 -18.47 24.44 -6.60
N LEU A 7 -19.70 23.99 -6.31
CA LEU A 7 -19.95 22.63 -5.82
C LEU A 7 -19.77 21.60 -6.94
N GLN A 8 -20.22 21.92 -8.16
CA GLN A 8 -20.04 21.05 -9.32
C GLN A 8 -18.57 20.90 -9.72
N SER A 9 -17.79 21.99 -9.69
CA SER A 9 -16.36 21.93 -10.00
C SER A 9 -15.56 21.10 -8.98
N GLN A 10 -15.84 21.23 -7.69
CA GLN A 10 -15.20 20.41 -6.65
C GLN A 10 -15.53 18.92 -6.81
N THR A 11 -16.80 18.60 -7.07
CA THR A 11 -17.24 17.21 -7.29
C THR A 11 -16.57 16.59 -8.52
N GLN A 12 -16.37 17.37 -9.58
CA GLN A 12 -15.69 16.92 -10.80
C GLN A 12 -14.19 16.67 -10.56
N VAL A 13 -13.53 17.56 -9.81
CA VAL A 13 -12.12 17.41 -9.43
C VAL A 13 -11.90 16.16 -8.57
N GLU A 14 -12.77 15.92 -7.59
CA GLU A 14 -12.72 14.73 -6.72
C GLU A 14 -12.83 13.43 -7.54
N ARG A 15 -13.83 13.35 -8.43
CA ARG A 15 -14.03 12.17 -9.30
C ARG A 15 -12.84 11.90 -10.21
N SER A 16 -12.28 12.96 -10.80
CA SER A 16 -11.10 12.87 -11.67
C SER A 16 -9.86 12.42 -10.89
N LEU A 17 -9.71 12.89 -9.65
CA LEU A 17 -8.59 12.51 -8.80
C LEU A 17 -8.69 11.04 -8.38
N LEU A 18 -9.86 10.61 -7.90
CA LEU A 18 -10.11 9.22 -7.54
C LEU A 18 -9.83 8.30 -8.72
N SER A 19 -10.37 8.57 -9.92
CA SER A 19 -10.17 7.71 -11.08
C SER A 19 -8.70 7.61 -11.49
N ARG A 20 -7.94 8.71 -11.42
CA ARG A 20 -6.51 8.73 -11.72
C ARG A 20 -5.72 7.95 -10.68
N THR A 21 -6.00 8.16 -9.40
CA THR A 21 -5.34 7.45 -8.29
C THR A 21 -5.61 5.94 -8.36
N MET A 22 -6.86 5.53 -8.60
CA MET A 22 -7.21 4.12 -8.78
C MET A 22 -6.56 3.52 -10.03
N GLY A 23 -6.47 4.28 -11.12
CA GLY A 23 -5.76 3.84 -12.33
C GLY A 23 -4.28 3.58 -12.07
N TRP A 24 -3.60 4.47 -11.35
CA TRP A 24 -2.21 4.28 -10.94
C TRP A 24 -2.03 3.09 -9.99
N LEU A 25 -2.93 2.93 -9.01
CA LEU A 25 -2.94 1.79 -8.09
C LEU A 25 -3.13 0.46 -8.84
N GLY A 26 -4.09 0.38 -9.76
CA GLY A 26 -4.33 -0.83 -10.55
C GLY A 26 -3.13 -1.19 -11.42
N LEU A 27 -2.52 -0.20 -12.07
CA LEU A 27 -1.32 -0.40 -12.88
C LEU A 27 -0.13 -0.87 -12.03
N SER A 28 0.12 -0.25 -10.88
CA SER A 28 1.22 -0.66 -10.00
C SER A 28 1.02 -2.08 -9.49
N LEU A 29 -0.19 -2.45 -9.04
CA LEU A 29 -0.48 -3.83 -8.61
C LEU A 29 -0.30 -4.86 -9.74
N ALA A 30 -0.67 -4.51 -10.98
CA ALA A 30 -0.42 -5.38 -12.14
C ALA A 30 1.08 -5.55 -12.43
N LEU A 31 1.87 -4.47 -12.30
CA LEU A 31 3.32 -4.52 -12.44
C LEU A 31 3.98 -5.33 -11.30
N THR A 32 3.46 -5.23 -10.07
CA THR A 32 3.89 -6.04 -8.93
C THR A 32 3.64 -7.52 -9.17
N ALA A 33 2.45 -7.88 -9.68
CA ALA A 33 2.16 -9.26 -10.10
C ALA A 33 3.12 -9.74 -11.21
N GLY A 34 3.45 -8.85 -12.15
CA GLY A 34 4.50 -9.09 -13.16
C GLY A 34 5.88 -9.35 -12.53
N GLY A 35 6.28 -8.54 -11.54
CA GLY A 35 7.52 -8.74 -10.79
C GLY A 35 7.55 -10.10 -10.07
N VAL A 36 6.45 -10.48 -9.43
CA VAL A 36 6.30 -11.82 -8.83
C VAL A 36 6.50 -12.89 -9.91
N TYR A 37 5.79 -12.81 -11.03
CA TYR A 37 5.92 -13.76 -12.13
C TYR A 37 7.35 -13.88 -12.66
N LEU A 38 8.08 -12.76 -12.84
CA LEU A 38 9.48 -12.77 -13.30
C LEU A 38 10.40 -13.53 -12.34
N TRP A 39 10.15 -13.45 -11.03
CA TRP A 39 10.89 -14.23 -10.03
C TRP A 39 10.62 -15.73 -10.18
N PHE A 40 9.34 -16.13 -10.33
CA PHE A 40 8.96 -17.52 -10.56
C PHE A 40 9.52 -18.09 -11.86
N ALA A 41 9.56 -17.28 -12.92
CA ALA A 41 10.10 -17.66 -14.22
C ALA A 41 11.64 -17.79 -14.23
N GLY A 42 12.33 -17.49 -13.13
CA GLY A 42 13.78 -17.58 -13.02
C GLY A 42 14.53 -16.53 -13.85
N VAL A 43 13.86 -15.46 -14.28
CA VAL A 43 14.48 -14.36 -15.03
C VAL A 43 15.49 -13.60 -14.17
N VAL A 44 15.23 -13.54 -12.86
CA VAL A 44 16.08 -12.89 -11.87
C VAL A 44 16.76 -13.96 -11.00
N PRO A 45 18.07 -13.85 -10.71
CA PRO A 45 18.77 -14.82 -9.87
C PRO A 45 18.12 -14.96 -8.48
N GLN A 46 17.68 -16.17 -8.13
CA GLN A 46 17.08 -16.45 -6.81
C GLN A 46 18.09 -16.37 -5.67
N SER A 47 19.39 -16.34 -5.97
CA SER A 47 20.47 -16.14 -4.99
C SER A 47 20.60 -14.69 -4.52
N LEU A 48 19.90 -13.73 -5.15
CA LEU A 48 19.91 -12.34 -4.72
C LEU A 48 19.34 -12.22 -3.30
N PRO A 49 20.08 -11.62 -2.36
CA PRO A 49 19.58 -11.41 -1.01
C PRO A 49 18.34 -10.52 -1.01
N TRP A 50 17.30 -10.95 -0.29
CA TRP A 50 16.03 -10.24 -0.20
C TRP A 50 16.18 -8.78 0.26
N PHE A 51 17.18 -8.48 1.10
CA PHE A 51 17.41 -7.14 1.65
C PHE A 51 17.85 -6.13 0.57
N LEU A 52 18.40 -6.58 -0.56
CA LEU A 52 18.77 -5.68 -1.66
C LEU A 52 17.53 -5.05 -2.27
N TYR A 53 16.49 -5.85 -2.52
CA TYR A 53 15.22 -5.32 -3.03
C TYR A 53 14.60 -4.33 -2.05
N PHE A 54 14.67 -4.62 -0.75
CA PHE A 54 14.20 -3.72 0.30
C PHE A 54 14.92 -2.36 0.27
N VAL A 55 16.25 -2.35 0.21
CA VAL A 55 17.04 -1.10 0.14
C VAL A 55 16.73 -0.31 -1.13
N VAL A 56 16.61 -1.00 -2.27
CA VAL A 56 16.25 -0.37 -3.55
C VAL A 56 14.83 0.22 -3.49
N ALA A 57 13.86 -0.52 -2.94
CA ALA A 57 12.49 -0.07 -2.79
C ALA A 57 12.39 1.21 -1.95
N ILE A 58 13.10 1.26 -0.80
CA ILE A 58 13.17 2.47 0.03
C ILE A 58 13.77 3.65 -0.75
N GLY A 59 14.87 3.44 -1.48
CA GLY A 59 15.47 4.47 -2.32
C GLY A 59 14.51 4.98 -3.40
N LEU A 60 13.74 4.09 -4.02
CA LEU A 60 12.75 4.44 -5.03
C LEU A 60 11.58 5.22 -4.43
N ILE A 61 11.10 4.89 -3.23
CA ILE A 61 10.04 5.67 -2.55
C ILE A 61 10.48 7.13 -2.37
N PHE A 62 11.69 7.37 -1.88
CA PHE A 62 12.22 8.72 -1.73
C PHE A 62 12.41 9.43 -3.08
N ALA A 63 12.89 8.71 -4.10
CA ALA A 63 13.04 9.26 -5.44
C ALA A 63 11.69 9.63 -6.09
N ILE A 64 10.65 8.81 -5.91
CA ILE A 64 9.29 9.12 -6.38
C ILE A 64 8.76 10.36 -5.66
N GLN A 65 8.91 10.45 -4.33
CA GLN A 65 8.47 11.60 -3.55
C GLN A 65 9.15 12.91 -4.01
N ALA A 66 10.47 12.87 -4.22
CA ALA A 66 11.25 14.03 -4.67
C ALA A 66 10.89 14.47 -6.11
N THR A 67 10.56 13.51 -6.98
CA THR A 67 10.33 13.79 -8.41
C THR A 67 8.88 14.10 -8.71
N ALA A 68 7.94 13.52 -7.97
CA ALA A 68 6.51 13.83 -8.08
C ALA A 68 6.18 15.23 -7.57
N THR A 69 6.97 15.77 -6.66
CA THR A 69 6.87 17.18 -6.20
C THR A 69 7.61 18.16 -7.12
N SER A 70 8.45 17.66 -8.03
CA SER A 70 9.12 18.44 -9.06
C SER A 70 8.23 18.62 -10.30
N LYS A 71 8.63 19.47 -11.25
CA LYS A 71 7.95 19.62 -12.55
C LYS A 71 8.11 18.40 -13.49
N ASN A 72 8.83 17.34 -13.08
CA ASN A 72 9.12 16.18 -13.91
C ASN A 72 8.21 14.97 -13.61
N THR A 73 6.95 15.08 -14.00
CA THR A 73 5.94 14.02 -13.80
C THR A 73 6.29 12.72 -14.51
N GLY A 74 6.94 12.78 -15.68
CA GLY A 74 7.28 11.58 -16.46
C GLY A 74 8.29 10.68 -15.76
N LEU A 75 9.30 11.28 -15.11
CA LEU A 75 10.28 10.52 -14.34
C LEU A 75 9.66 9.87 -13.10
N ALA A 76 8.76 10.57 -12.40
CA ALA A 76 8.07 10.01 -11.24
C ALA A 76 7.23 8.77 -11.62
N VAL A 77 6.56 8.80 -12.77
CA VAL A 77 5.81 7.65 -13.31
C VAL A 77 6.74 6.47 -13.61
N GLY A 78 7.87 6.72 -14.27
CA GLY A 78 8.86 5.69 -14.57
C GLY A 78 9.43 5.04 -13.30
N LEU A 79 9.76 5.86 -12.30
CA LEU A 79 10.22 5.36 -11.00
C LEU A 79 9.15 4.54 -10.28
N PHE A 80 7.88 4.96 -10.32
CA PHE A 80 6.79 4.20 -9.70
C PHE A 80 6.56 2.85 -10.38
N ALA A 81 6.70 2.79 -11.71
CA ALA A 81 6.63 1.53 -12.45
C ALA A 81 7.79 0.58 -12.06
N ILE A 82 9.02 1.08 -12.01
CA ILE A 82 10.21 0.30 -11.58
C ILE A 82 10.02 -0.19 -10.15
N PHE A 83 9.58 0.70 -9.25
CA PHE A 83 9.28 0.38 -7.86
C PHE A 83 8.27 -0.76 -7.74
N SER A 84 7.19 -0.72 -8.52
CA SER A 84 6.16 -1.76 -8.50
C SER A 84 6.72 -3.13 -8.88
N VAL A 85 7.55 -3.21 -9.92
CA VAL A 85 8.21 -4.45 -10.34
C VAL A 85 9.20 -4.93 -9.27
N VAL A 86 10.02 -4.03 -8.71
CA VAL A 86 10.99 -4.35 -7.65
C VAL A 86 10.29 -4.88 -6.39
N GLU A 87 9.17 -4.27 -6.00
CA GLU A 87 8.33 -4.77 -4.91
C GLU A 87 7.76 -6.16 -5.21
N GLY A 88 7.36 -6.43 -6.45
CA GLY A 88 6.95 -7.76 -6.88
C GLY A 88 8.04 -8.80 -6.67
N LEU A 89 9.28 -8.48 -7.08
CA LEU A 89 10.46 -9.33 -6.85
C LEU A 89 10.76 -9.51 -5.34
N PHE A 90 10.55 -8.46 -4.54
CA PHE A 90 10.77 -8.47 -3.10
C PHE A 90 9.80 -9.41 -2.37
N ILE A 91 8.51 -9.37 -2.71
CA ILE A 91 7.49 -10.19 -2.04
C ILE A 91 7.40 -11.62 -2.59
N ALA A 92 7.94 -11.89 -3.79
CA ALA A 92 7.83 -13.18 -4.45
C ALA A 92 8.29 -14.38 -3.61
N PRO A 93 9.41 -14.34 -2.85
CA PRO A 93 9.81 -15.46 -2.00
C PRO A 93 8.79 -15.78 -0.90
N VAL A 94 8.14 -14.75 -0.33
CA VAL A 94 7.08 -14.94 0.68
C VAL A 94 5.84 -15.54 0.05
N VAL A 95 5.45 -15.07 -1.14
CA VAL A 95 4.33 -15.64 -1.90
C VAL A 95 4.60 -17.11 -2.26
N PHE A 96 5.81 -17.42 -2.75
CA PHE A 96 6.25 -18.78 -3.04
C PHE A 96 6.16 -19.68 -1.82
N TYR A 97 6.65 -19.22 -0.67
CA TYR A 97 6.58 -19.97 0.58
C TYR A 97 5.13 -20.33 0.92
N TYR A 98 4.21 -19.36 0.92
CA TYR A 98 2.82 -19.64 1.27
C TYR A 98 2.09 -20.48 0.22
N LEU A 99 2.39 -20.34 -1.07
CA LEU A 99 1.87 -21.25 -2.09
C LEU A 99 2.33 -22.70 -1.87
N SER A 100 3.50 -22.91 -1.27
CA SER A 100 4.03 -24.25 -0.99
C SER A 100 3.45 -24.91 0.27
N VAL A 101 3.12 -24.11 1.31
CA VAL A 101 2.64 -24.65 2.61
C VAL A 101 1.13 -24.57 2.78
N THR A 102 0.48 -23.51 2.27
CA THR A 102 -0.96 -23.26 2.40
C THR A 102 -1.46 -22.59 1.12
N PRO A 103 -1.66 -23.35 0.02
CA PRO A 103 -1.90 -22.78 -1.32
C PRO A 103 -3.04 -21.77 -1.40
N ASP A 104 -4.13 -22.03 -0.68
CA ASP A 104 -5.33 -21.17 -0.69
C ASP A 104 -5.10 -19.80 -0.02
N ALA A 105 -4.09 -19.68 0.85
CA ALA A 105 -3.85 -18.48 1.65
C ALA A 105 -3.53 -17.23 0.79
N VAL A 106 -2.89 -17.40 -0.37
CA VAL A 106 -2.59 -16.28 -1.27
C VAL A 106 -3.87 -15.69 -1.87
N GLY A 107 -4.79 -16.56 -2.31
CA GLY A 107 -6.10 -16.14 -2.81
C GLY A 107 -6.97 -15.52 -1.72
N GLU A 108 -7.05 -16.16 -0.55
CA GLU A 108 -7.78 -15.64 0.61
C GLU A 108 -7.26 -14.25 1.04
N ALA A 109 -5.94 -14.07 1.08
CA ALA A 109 -5.32 -12.80 1.46
C ALA A 109 -5.60 -11.69 0.44
N LEU A 110 -5.48 -11.99 -0.85
CA LEU A 110 -5.77 -11.02 -1.91
C LEU A 110 -7.24 -10.59 -1.88
N LEU A 111 -8.16 -11.54 -1.77
CA LEU A 111 -9.60 -11.26 -1.67
C LEU A 111 -9.92 -10.45 -0.41
N GLY A 112 -9.30 -10.79 0.73
CA GLY A 112 -9.43 -10.05 1.97
C GLY A 112 -8.95 -8.59 1.84
N THR A 113 -7.79 -8.37 1.24
CA THR A 113 -7.26 -7.01 1.01
C THR A 113 -8.17 -6.21 0.08
N VAL A 114 -8.60 -6.79 -1.04
CA VAL A 114 -9.55 -6.14 -1.96
C VAL A 114 -10.85 -5.80 -1.23
N GLY A 115 -11.38 -6.71 -0.41
CA GLY A 115 -12.57 -6.47 0.40
C GLY A 115 -12.41 -5.30 1.37
N ILE A 116 -11.28 -5.22 2.08
CA ILE A 116 -10.96 -4.10 2.98
C ILE A 116 -10.91 -2.78 2.21
N PHE A 117 -10.24 -2.76 1.06
CA PHE A 117 -10.13 -1.57 0.21
C PHE A 117 -11.49 -1.09 -0.29
N LEU A 118 -12.34 -2.02 -0.74
CA LEU A 118 -13.70 -1.69 -1.19
C LEU A 118 -14.55 -1.13 -0.06
N VAL A 119 -14.48 -1.72 1.14
CA VAL A 119 -15.20 -1.22 2.33
C VAL A 119 -14.69 0.15 2.74
N ALA A 120 -13.38 0.36 2.79
CA ALA A 120 -12.78 1.64 3.14
C ALA A 120 -13.20 2.74 2.16
N ALA A 121 -13.11 2.47 0.85
CA ALA A 121 -13.56 3.39 -0.19
C ALA A 121 -15.06 3.69 -0.05
N ALA A 122 -15.91 2.66 0.08
CA ALA A 122 -17.35 2.84 0.21
C ALA A 122 -17.70 3.68 1.44
N VAL A 123 -17.13 3.38 2.61
CA VAL A 123 -17.40 4.16 3.82
C VAL A 123 -16.94 5.61 3.67
N VAL A 124 -15.73 5.84 3.18
CA VAL A 124 -15.21 7.21 3.03
C VAL A 124 -16.04 8.03 2.04
N TYR A 125 -16.40 7.47 0.88
CA TYR A 125 -17.11 8.22 -0.15
C TYR A 125 -18.62 8.34 0.11
N LEU A 126 -19.26 7.33 0.72
CA LEU A 126 -20.69 7.35 1.00
C LEU A 126 -21.07 8.05 2.31
N THR A 127 -20.10 8.32 3.20
CA THR A 127 -20.35 9.00 4.47
C THR A 127 -19.67 10.37 4.56
N SER A 128 -20.03 11.14 5.59
CA SER A 128 -19.44 12.44 5.92
C SER A 128 -18.31 12.34 6.96
N ILE A 129 -17.58 11.21 6.97
CA ILE A 129 -16.49 11.01 7.93
C ILE A 129 -15.36 12.04 7.70
N ASN A 130 -14.82 12.58 8.80
CA ASN A 130 -13.68 13.48 8.78
C ASN A 130 -12.49 12.85 9.52
N MET A 131 -11.42 12.57 8.79
CA MET A 131 -10.21 11.92 9.32
C MET A 131 -8.99 12.84 9.41
N ALA A 132 -9.15 14.16 9.30
CA ALA A 132 -8.03 15.12 9.27
C ALA A 132 -7.04 14.96 10.44
N ALA A 133 -7.53 14.68 11.64
CA ALA A 133 -6.68 14.50 12.83
C ALA A 133 -6.06 13.10 12.95
N TRP A 134 -6.52 12.11 12.19
CA TRP A 134 -6.15 10.70 12.38
C TRP A 134 -4.75 10.36 11.87
N GLY A 135 -4.25 11.07 10.86
CA GLY A 135 -2.96 10.78 10.25
C GLY A 135 -1.80 10.71 11.25
N ARG A 136 -1.72 11.64 12.20
CA ARG A 136 -0.66 11.64 13.24
C ARG A 136 -0.75 10.45 14.18
N TYR A 137 -1.97 10.01 14.51
CA TYR A 137 -2.18 8.89 15.43
C TYR A 137 -1.88 7.55 14.74
N LEU A 138 -2.32 7.41 13.48
CA LEU A 138 -2.06 6.22 12.67
C LEU A 138 -0.57 6.08 12.34
N LEU A 139 0.11 7.18 12.00
CA LEU A 139 1.56 7.19 11.81
C LEU A 139 2.30 6.81 13.10
N GLY A 140 1.89 7.38 14.24
CA GLY A 140 2.44 7.01 15.54
C GLY A 140 2.28 5.53 15.85
N ALA A 141 1.08 4.98 15.64
CA ALA A 141 0.78 3.56 15.83
C ALA A 141 1.61 2.66 14.90
N LEU A 142 1.78 3.06 13.63
CA LEU A 142 2.62 2.36 12.65
C LEU A 142 4.08 2.31 13.12
N LEU A 143 4.64 3.45 13.51
CA LEU A 143 6.02 3.54 14.00
C LEU A 143 6.23 2.68 15.25
N ILE A 144 5.29 2.72 16.20
CA ILE A 144 5.34 1.86 17.39
C ILE A 144 5.32 0.38 16.98
N GLY A 145 4.44 -0.03 16.06
CA GLY A 145 4.38 -1.40 15.56
C GLY A 145 5.69 -1.84 14.90
N ILE A 146 6.31 -0.97 14.11
CA ILE A 146 7.62 -1.22 13.49
C ILE A 146 8.70 -1.39 14.57
N LEU A 147 8.78 -0.48 15.55
CA LEU A 147 9.76 -0.57 16.63
C LEU A 147 9.58 -1.84 17.47
N VAL A 148 8.34 -2.21 17.79
CA VAL A 148 8.04 -3.46 18.50
C VAL A 148 8.47 -4.67 17.67
N SER A 149 8.18 -4.69 16.37
CA SER A 149 8.60 -5.81 15.51
C SER A 149 10.13 -5.96 15.45
N LEU A 150 10.88 -4.86 15.30
CA LEU A 150 12.34 -4.86 15.36
C LEU A 150 12.87 -5.29 16.74
N ALA A 151 12.26 -4.80 17.81
CA ALA A 151 12.65 -5.14 19.16
C ALA A 151 12.47 -6.63 19.47
N THR A 152 11.42 -7.28 18.93
CA THR A 152 11.25 -8.73 19.08
C THR A 152 12.35 -9.54 18.38
N LEU A 153 12.91 -9.04 17.28
CA LEU A 153 14.00 -9.70 16.55
C LEU A 153 15.33 -9.62 17.33
N ILE A 154 15.60 -8.50 17.99
CA ILE A 154 16.87 -8.24 18.70
C ILE A 154 16.83 -8.82 20.13
N PHE A 155 15.77 -8.50 20.88
CA PHE A 155 15.67 -8.78 22.32
C PHE A 155 14.88 -10.05 22.65
N ARG A 156 14.30 -10.73 21.64
CA ARG A 156 13.51 -11.96 21.81
C ARG A 156 12.38 -11.82 22.83
N PHE A 157 11.69 -10.68 22.83
CA PHE A 157 10.52 -10.46 23.69
C PHE A 157 9.46 -11.55 23.47
N PRO A 158 8.72 -11.97 24.52
CA PRO A 158 7.69 -13.02 24.44
C PRO A 158 6.38 -12.56 23.77
N ILE A 159 6.46 -11.63 22.81
CA ILE A 159 5.30 -11.17 22.04
C ILE A 159 5.17 -12.06 20.82
N SER A 160 3.99 -12.65 20.62
CA SER A 160 3.76 -13.49 19.45
C SER A 160 3.79 -12.67 18.16
N GLN A 161 4.44 -13.22 17.12
CA GLN A 161 4.43 -12.62 15.78
C GLN A 161 3.01 -12.42 15.23
N LEU A 162 2.07 -13.28 15.64
CA LEU A 162 0.65 -13.14 15.28
C LEU A 162 0.04 -11.88 15.90
N ALA A 163 0.30 -11.60 17.18
CA ALA A 163 -0.21 -10.40 17.84
C ALA A 163 0.31 -9.12 17.17
N ILE A 164 1.60 -9.10 16.78
CA ILE A 164 2.19 -7.97 16.05
C ILE A 164 1.52 -7.79 14.70
N SER A 165 1.30 -8.88 13.95
CA SER A 165 0.63 -8.82 12.65
C SER A 165 -0.83 -8.39 12.75
N LEU A 166 -1.57 -8.84 13.75
CA LEU A 166 -2.95 -8.39 13.98
C LEU A 166 -3.00 -6.89 14.34
N PHE A 167 -2.09 -6.44 15.22
CA PHE A 167 -1.98 -5.01 15.55
C PHE A 167 -1.67 -4.16 14.31
N LEU A 168 -0.62 -4.52 13.56
CA LEU A 168 -0.28 -3.83 12.32
C LEU A 168 -1.43 -3.89 11.31
N GLY A 169 -2.14 -5.01 11.22
CA GLY A 169 -3.31 -5.15 10.35
C GLY A 169 -4.39 -4.12 10.65
N VAL A 170 -4.73 -3.93 11.93
CA VAL A 170 -5.69 -2.89 12.35
C VAL A 170 -5.18 -1.49 12.01
N VAL A 171 -3.88 -1.22 12.23
CA VAL A 171 -3.27 0.07 11.89
C VAL A 171 -3.34 0.33 10.39
N PHE A 172 -3.00 -0.65 9.55
CA PHE A 172 -3.06 -0.52 8.10
C PHE A 172 -4.49 -0.39 7.58
N VAL A 173 -5.47 -1.08 8.16
CA VAL A 173 -6.90 -0.82 7.85
C VAL A 173 -7.22 0.65 8.13
N GLY A 174 -6.81 1.18 9.29
CA GLY A 174 -7.00 2.59 9.63
C GLY A 174 -6.30 3.55 8.65
N LEU A 175 -5.07 3.23 8.23
CA LEU A 175 -4.34 3.98 7.21
C LEU A 175 -5.05 3.96 5.86
N THR A 176 -5.61 2.83 5.45
CA THR A 176 -6.37 2.72 4.20
C THR A 176 -7.59 3.63 4.20
N PHE A 177 -8.37 3.65 5.30
CA PHE A 177 -9.47 4.59 5.45
C PHE A 177 -8.99 6.05 5.39
N TYR A 178 -7.88 6.36 6.06
CA TYR A 178 -7.29 7.69 6.06
C TYR A 178 -6.80 8.11 4.68
N ASP A 179 -6.19 7.21 3.91
CA ASP A 179 -5.68 7.51 2.58
C ASP A 179 -6.82 7.68 1.56
N PHE A 180 -7.88 6.86 1.61
CA PHE A 180 -9.10 7.16 0.84
C PHE A 180 -9.69 8.52 1.24
N TRP A 181 -9.70 8.84 2.54
CA TRP A 181 -10.19 10.14 3.01
C TRP A 181 -9.33 11.29 2.48
N ARG A 182 -8.00 11.11 2.38
CA ARG A 182 -7.10 12.09 1.75
C ARG A 182 -7.43 12.31 0.28
N VAL A 183 -7.64 11.23 -0.49
CA VAL A 183 -8.07 11.34 -1.91
C VAL A 183 -9.38 12.14 -2.02
N LYS A 184 -10.32 11.93 -1.11
CA LYS A 184 -11.60 12.68 -1.05
C LYS A 184 -11.42 14.14 -0.63
N ALA A 185 -10.51 14.41 0.31
CA ALA A 185 -10.34 15.73 0.93
C ALA A 185 -9.48 16.70 0.10
N GLU A 186 -8.71 16.18 -0.85
CA GLU A 186 -7.81 16.97 -1.70
C GLU A 186 -8.57 18.01 -2.53
N ARG A 187 -8.04 19.24 -2.61
CA ARG A 187 -8.67 20.35 -3.34
C ARG A 187 -7.94 20.63 -4.65
N ALA A 188 -8.63 21.30 -5.57
CA ALA A 188 -8.09 21.71 -6.86
C ALA A 188 -6.79 22.52 -6.70
N GLY A 189 -5.67 21.94 -7.16
CA GLY A 189 -4.36 22.60 -7.18
C GLY A 189 -3.22 21.76 -6.60
N ASP A 190 -3.51 20.78 -5.75
CA ASP A 190 -2.52 19.91 -5.08
C ASP A 190 -2.68 18.42 -5.50
N ASN A 191 -3.13 18.20 -6.74
CA ASN A 191 -3.60 16.92 -7.25
C ASN A 191 -2.45 15.96 -7.63
N ASN A 192 -1.64 15.53 -6.66
CA ASN A 192 -0.63 14.50 -6.93
C ASN A 192 -1.21 13.09 -6.84
N ALA A 193 -2.02 12.74 -7.84
CA ALA A 193 -2.67 11.43 -7.96
C ALA A 193 -1.67 10.25 -7.84
N LEU A 194 -0.42 10.45 -8.26
CA LEU A 194 0.64 9.45 -8.21
C LEU A 194 1.10 9.19 -6.77
N LEU A 195 1.27 10.24 -5.95
CA LEU A 195 1.65 10.07 -4.54
C LEU A 195 0.51 9.49 -3.70
N LEU A 196 -0.73 9.88 -3.99
CA LEU A 196 -1.91 9.24 -3.39
C LEU A 196 -1.98 7.75 -3.75
N ALA A 197 -1.67 7.40 -5.00
CA ALA A 197 -1.64 6.01 -5.44
C ALA A 197 -0.48 5.23 -4.81
N LEU A 198 0.68 5.85 -4.63
CA LEU A 198 1.80 5.24 -3.91
C LEU A 198 1.43 4.93 -2.46
N SER A 199 0.73 5.84 -1.76
CA SER A 199 0.27 5.64 -0.39
C SER A 199 -0.69 4.44 -0.30
N LEU A 200 -1.74 4.45 -1.12
CA LEU A 200 -2.70 3.34 -1.21
C LEU A 200 -2.06 2.01 -1.65
N TYR A 201 -1.05 2.06 -2.51
CA TYR A 201 -0.29 0.88 -2.92
C TYR A 201 0.47 0.27 -1.75
N LEU A 202 1.16 1.09 -0.95
CA LEU A 202 1.88 0.63 0.23
C LEU A 202 0.91 0.01 1.24
N ASP A 203 -0.25 0.63 1.46
CA ASP A 203 -1.30 0.05 2.31
C ASP A 203 -1.78 -1.30 1.78
N PHE A 204 -1.97 -1.43 0.46
CA PHE A 204 -2.45 -2.66 -0.16
C PHE A 204 -1.46 -3.81 0.02
N ILE A 205 -0.18 -3.58 -0.32
CA ILE A 205 0.86 -4.60 -0.19
C ILE A 205 1.04 -5.01 1.27
N ASN A 206 1.05 -4.05 2.20
CA ASN A 206 1.19 -4.37 3.61
C ASN A 206 0.00 -5.16 4.17
N LEU A 207 -1.24 -4.77 3.83
CA LEU A 207 -2.42 -5.54 4.21
C LEU A 207 -2.41 -6.94 3.61
N PHE A 208 -2.03 -7.07 2.33
CA PHE A 208 -1.87 -8.37 1.68
C PHE A 208 -0.88 -9.26 2.42
N LEU A 209 0.32 -8.77 2.75
CA LEU A 209 1.33 -9.54 3.47
C LEU A 209 0.89 -9.90 4.90
N ILE A 210 0.16 -9.01 5.57
CA ILE A 210 -0.39 -9.27 6.91
C ILE A 210 -1.46 -10.36 6.84
N LEU A 211 -2.44 -10.23 5.95
CA LEU A 211 -3.49 -11.24 5.77
C LEU A 211 -2.92 -12.58 5.29
N LEU A 212 -1.93 -12.54 4.39
CA LEU A 212 -1.22 -13.74 3.93
C LEU A 212 -0.57 -14.48 5.08
N ARG A 213 0.04 -13.77 6.03
CA ARG A 213 0.61 -14.37 7.23
C ARG A 213 -0.47 -14.92 8.16
N VAL A 214 -1.59 -14.23 8.32
CA VAL A 214 -2.70 -14.66 9.19
C VAL A 214 -3.35 -15.93 8.63
N PHE A 215 -3.71 -15.94 7.35
CA PHE A 215 -4.37 -17.08 6.72
C PHE A 215 -3.40 -18.23 6.44
N GLY A 216 -2.15 -17.94 6.11
CA GLY A 216 -1.13 -18.94 5.83
C GLY A 216 -0.70 -19.75 7.06
N ARG A 217 -0.90 -19.21 8.28
CA ARG A 217 -0.59 -19.88 9.55
C ARG A 217 -1.68 -20.84 10.03
N ARG A 218 -2.76 -21.02 9.27
CA ARG A 218 -3.92 -21.83 9.68
C ARG A 218 -3.64 -23.35 9.70
N ASN A 219 -2.43 -23.78 9.34
CA ASN A 219 -1.96 -25.18 9.33
C ASN A 219 -0.67 -25.36 10.14
#